data_AF-A0A1H5YBY4-F1
#
_entry.id   AF-A0A1H5YBY4-F1
#
_cell.length_a   1.000
_cell.length_b   1.000
_cell.length_c   1.000
_cell.angle_alpha   90.00
_cell.angle_beta   90.00
_cell.angle_gamma   90.00
#
_symmetry.space_group_name_H-M   'P 1'
#
loop_
_entity.id
_entity.type
_entity.pdbx_description
1 polymer ?
#
loop_
_entity_poly.entity_id
_entity_poly.type
_entity_poly.pdbx_seq_one_letter_code
_entity_poly.pdbx_strand_id
1 'polypeptide(L)'
;MIDVSQAYLERIVLEQFQRAIQSIKDKKCKEILLKLCQLYALSQIERNKGWYLEDGYMEGVKTKAIRKMVNQLCWEIRPDAVSLVESFDIPKSCLAAPIALY
;
A
#
# COMPACT_ATOMS: atom_id res chain seq x y z
N MET A 1 1.64 21.58 11.38
CA MET A 1 1.52 20.48 12.38
C MET A 1 0.82 19.25 11.81
N ILE A 2 -0.22 19.40 10.97
CA ILE A 2 -0.95 18.26 10.37
C ILE A 2 -0.02 17.35 9.54
N ASP A 3 0.83 17.92 8.67
CA ASP A 3 1.71 17.10 7.81
C ASP A 3 2.72 16.25 8.60
N VAL A 4 3.25 16.79 9.70
CA VAL A 4 4.16 16.07 10.60
C VAL A 4 3.42 14.92 11.30
N SER A 5 2.21 15.18 11.79
CA SER A 5 1.37 14.13 12.39
C SER A 5 1.04 13.04 11.38
N GLN A 6 0.71 13.42 10.15
CA GLN A 6 0.39 12.47 9.09
C GLN A 6 1.61 11.63 8.70
N ALA A 7 2.78 12.24 8.49
CA ALA A 7 4.03 11.51 8.21
C ALA A 7 4.39 10.55 9.34
N TYR A 8 4.17 10.95 10.61
CA TYR A 8 4.37 10.07 11.75
C TYR A 8 3.42 8.86 11.72
N LEU A 9 2.13 9.08 11.44
CA LEU A 9 1.16 7.99 11.34
C LEU A 9 1.47 7.05 10.16
N GLU A 10 1.84 7.60 9.00
CA GLU A 10 2.22 6.82 7.82
C GLU A 10 3.39 5.87 8.15
N ARG A 11 4.40 6.36 8.89
CA ARG A 11 5.52 5.57 9.41
C ARG A 11 5.06 4.46 10.36
N ILE A 12 4.20 4.78 11.33
CA ILE A 12 3.69 3.79 12.29
C ILE A 12 2.93 2.67 11.57
N VAL A 13 2.05 3.02 10.62
CA VAL A 13 1.31 2.03 9.82
C VAL A 13 2.27 1.12 9.06
N LEU A 14 3.31 1.68 8.42
CA LEU A 14 4.32 0.90 7.72
C LEU A 14 5.07 -0.08 8.65
N GLU A 15 5.52 0.40 9.79
CA GLU A 15 6.23 -0.41 10.79
C GLU A 15 5.36 -1.56 11.31
N GLN A 16 4.09 -1.26 11.60
CA GLN A 16 3.13 -2.29 12.04
C GLN A 16 2.82 -3.31 10.95
N PHE A 17 2.71 -2.87 9.69
CA PHE A 17 2.52 -3.78 8.56
C PHE A 17 3.72 -4.72 8.40
N GLN A 18 4.94 -4.19 8.42
CA GLN A 18 6.17 -4.99 8.36
C GLN A 18 6.27 -6.00 9.51
N ARG A 19 5.93 -5.59 10.74
CA ARG A 19 5.86 -6.49 11.91
C ARG A 19 4.83 -7.60 11.72
N ALA A 20 3.64 -7.28 11.20
CA ALA A 20 2.61 -8.27 10.93
C ALA A 20 3.11 -9.32 9.92
N ILE A 21 3.73 -8.90 8.82
CA ILE A 21 4.31 -9.78 7.79
C ILE A 21 5.36 -10.74 8.38
N GLN A 22 6.14 -10.30 9.36
CA GLN A 22 7.15 -11.15 10.01
C GLN A 22 6.54 -12.34 10.77
N SER A 23 5.31 -12.19 11.29
CA SER A 23 4.61 -13.25 12.02
C SER A 23 3.98 -14.33 11.13
N ILE A 24 3.92 -14.10 9.82
CA ILE A 24 3.25 -14.99 8.86
C ILE A 24 4.15 -16.17 8.50
N LYS A 25 3.61 -17.38 8.68
CA LYS A 25 4.30 -18.64 8.36
C LYS A 25 4.11 -19.06 6.91
N ASP A 26 2.93 -18.83 6.34
CA ASP A 26 2.64 -19.19 4.96
C ASP A 26 3.42 -18.30 3.98
N LYS A 27 4.23 -18.91 3.12
CA LYS A 27 5.13 -18.17 2.23
C LYS A 27 4.38 -17.37 1.18
N LYS A 28 3.32 -17.93 0.60
CA LYS A 28 2.55 -17.27 -0.48
C LYS A 28 1.79 -16.05 0.07
N CYS A 29 1.14 -16.21 1.21
CA CYS A 29 0.49 -15.13 1.95
C CYS A 29 1.49 -14.02 2.33
N LYS A 30 2.68 -14.41 2.81
CA LYS A 30 3.75 -13.47 3.12
C LYS A 30 4.21 -12.68 1.89
N GLU A 31 4.37 -13.33 0.75
CA GLU A 31 4.78 -12.69 -0.51
C GLU A 31 3.75 -11.66 -1.00
N ILE A 32 2.47 -11.99 -1.05
CA ILE A 32 1.44 -11.05 -1.51
C ILE A 32 1.26 -9.87 -0.54
N LEU A 33 1.32 -10.11 0.77
CA LEU A 33 1.24 -9.05 1.77
C LEU A 33 2.49 -8.16 1.76
N LEU A 34 3.66 -8.71 1.43
CA LEU A 34 4.86 -7.92 1.22
C LEU A 34 4.70 -6.97 0.03
N LYS A 35 4.12 -7.42 -1.09
CA LYS A 35 3.81 -6.54 -2.23
C LYS A 35 2.83 -5.44 -1.85
N LEU A 36 1.78 -5.74 -1.09
CA LEU A 36 0.84 -4.73 -0.57
C LEU A 36 1.53 -3.72 0.36
N CYS A 37 2.45 -4.18 1.22
CA CYS A 37 3.24 -3.29 2.08
C CYS A 37 4.18 -2.38 1.27
N GLN A 38 4.80 -2.91 0.22
CA GLN A 38 5.62 -2.11 -0.70
C GLN A 38 4.77 -1.09 -1.46
N LEU A 39 3.58 -1.50 -1.93
CA LEU A 39 2.65 -0.61 -2.62
C LEU A 39 2.20 0.52 -1.68
N TYR A 40 1.85 0.19 -0.43
CA TYR A 40 1.51 1.19 0.58
C TYR A 40 2.66 2.19 0.75
N ALA A 41 3.88 1.73 1.06
CA ALA A 41 5.03 2.61 1.30
C ALA A 41 5.31 3.53 0.10
N LEU A 42 5.38 2.96 -1.11
CA LEU A 42 5.69 3.73 -2.32
C LEU A 42 4.55 4.68 -2.71
N SER A 43 3.28 4.32 -2.46
CA SER A 43 2.15 5.22 -2.71
C SER A 43 2.17 6.46 -1.80
N GLN A 44 2.59 6.30 -0.52
CA GLN A 44 2.72 7.45 0.38
C GLN A 44 3.85 8.37 -0.09
N ILE A 45 5.00 7.81 -0.46
CA ILE A 45 6.12 8.58 -1.01
C ILE A 45 5.71 9.28 -2.32
N GLU A 46 5.00 8.59 -3.22
CA GLU A 46 4.53 9.18 -4.47
C GLU A 46 3.58 10.35 -4.23
N ARG A 47 2.68 10.23 -3.25
CA ARG A 47 1.73 11.30 -2.89
C ARG A 47 2.47 12.53 -2.37
N ASN A 48 3.49 12.31 -1.54
CA ASN A 48 4.26 13.37 -0.87
C ASN A 48 5.52 13.82 -1.66
N LYS A 49 5.69 13.38 -2.92
CA LYS A 49 6.89 13.62 -3.73
C LYS A 49 7.29 15.09 -3.91
N GLY A 50 6.33 16.03 -3.85
CA GLY A 50 6.61 17.47 -3.96
C GLY A 50 7.54 17.95 -2.85
N TRP A 51 7.24 17.58 -1.61
CA TRP A 51 8.05 17.93 -0.45
C TRP A 51 9.49 17.41 -0.56
N TYR A 52 9.66 16.15 -0.97
CA TYR A 52 10.99 15.56 -1.17
C TYR A 52 11.77 16.19 -2.33
N LEU A 53 11.09 16.69 -3.36
CA LEU A 53 11.72 17.39 -4.49
C LEU A 53 12.14 18.81 -4.10
N GLU A 54 11.29 19.52 -3.36
CA GLU A 54 11.56 20.89 -2.89
C GLU A 54 12.75 20.95 -1.94
N ASP A 55 12.87 19.95 -1.03
CA ASP A 55 14.00 19.83 -0.11
C ASP A 55 15.27 19.28 -0.77
N GLY A 56 15.20 18.86 -2.04
CA GLY A 56 16.31 18.23 -2.75
C GLY A 56 16.66 16.81 -2.27
N TYR A 57 15.86 16.24 -1.36
CA TYR A 57 16.03 14.89 -0.85
C TYR A 57 15.84 13.81 -1.94
N MET A 58 14.97 14.09 -2.93
CA MET A 58 14.78 13.24 -4.11
C MET A 58 14.98 14.02 -5.41
N GLU A 59 15.55 13.35 -6.38
CA GLU A 59 15.63 13.85 -7.75
C GLU A 59 14.39 13.45 -8.56
N GLY A 60 14.09 14.23 -9.61
CA GLY A 60 12.96 13.97 -10.51
C GLY A 60 13.00 12.58 -11.18
N VAL A 61 14.18 12.00 -11.37
CA VAL A 61 14.32 10.64 -11.91
C VAL A 61 13.82 9.59 -10.90
N LYS A 62 14.13 9.77 -9.61
CA LYS A 62 13.69 8.86 -8.54
C LYS A 62 12.18 8.90 -8.36
N THR A 63 11.57 10.08 -8.41
CA THR A 63 10.10 10.20 -8.27
C THR A 63 9.35 9.58 -9.45
N LYS A 64 9.89 9.68 -10.67
CA LYS A 64 9.38 8.95 -11.86
C LYS A 64 9.50 7.43 -11.69
N ALA A 65 10.63 6.95 -11.17
CA ALA A 65 10.84 5.53 -10.92
C ALA A 65 9.87 4.98 -9.87
N ILE A 66 9.61 5.73 -8.79
CA ILE A 66 8.62 5.38 -7.75
C ILE A 66 7.23 5.22 -8.38
N ARG A 67 6.77 6.18 -9.18
CA ARG A 67 5.49 6.07 -9.90
C ARG A 67 5.42 4.82 -10.78
N LYS A 68 6.49 4.51 -11.50
CA LYS A 68 6.56 3.29 -12.33
C LYS A 68 6.43 2.04 -11.46
N MET A 69 7.09 2.01 -10.30
CA MET A 69 7.03 0.89 -9.36
C MET A 69 5.62 0.73 -8.74
N VAL A 70 4.95 1.82 -8.39
CA VAL A 70 3.56 1.79 -7.93
C VAL A 70 2.67 1.13 -8.98
N ASN A 71 2.76 1.55 -10.24
CA ASN A 71 1.98 0.95 -11.33
C ASN A 71 2.32 -0.53 -11.56
N GLN A 72 3.60 -0.90 -11.46
CA GLN A 72 4.05 -2.28 -11.58
C GLN A 72 3.46 -3.15 -10.46
N LEU A 73 3.51 -2.68 -9.21
CA LEU A 73 2.93 -3.40 -8.07
C LEU A 73 1.42 -3.55 -8.20
N CYS A 74 0.70 -2.51 -8.65
CA CYS A 74 -0.72 -2.62 -8.96
C CYS A 74 -1.00 -3.71 -10.01
N TRP A 75 -0.16 -3.81 -11.04
CA TRP A 75 -0.29 -4.83 -12.07
C TRP A 75 -0.04 -6.25 -11.52
N GLU A 76 0.96 -6.39 -10.67
CA GLU A 76 1.31 -7.68 -10.04
C GLU A 76 0.30 -8.15 -9.00
N ILE A 77 -0.35 -7.23 -8.27
CA ILE A 77 -1.36 -7.55 -7.25
C ILE A 77 -2.73 -7.80 -7.88
N ARG A 78 -2.98 -7.27 -9.08
CA ARG A 78 -4.28 -7.36 -9.76
C ARG A 78 -4.89 -8.76 -9.82
N PRO A 79 -4.14 -9.85 -10.11
CA PRO A 79 -4.72 -11.19 -10.16
C PRO A 79 -5.30 -11.66 -8.81
N ASP A 80 -4.73 -11.20 -7.70
CA ASP A 80 -5.12 -11.58 -6.34
C ASP A 80 -6.08 -10.56 -5.69
N ALA A 81 -6.35 -9.43 -6.34
CA ALA A 81 -7.04 -8.29 -5.73
C ALA A 81 -8.45 -8.65 -5.23
N VAL A 82 -9.22 -9.44 -5.99
CA VAL A 82 -10.55 -9.89 -5.57
C VAL A 82 -10.44 -10.81 -4.37
N SER A 83 -9.60 -11.84 -4.42
CA SER A 83 -9.40 -12.78 -3.32
C SER A 83 -8.89 -12.11 -2.04
N LEU A 84 -8.05 -11.08 -2.15
CA LEU A 84 -7.60 -10.28 -1.02
C LEU A 84 -8.75 -9.52 -0.35
N VAL A 85 -9.68 -8.98 -1.13
CA VAL A 85 -10.87 -8.29 -0.61
C VAL A 85 -11.89 -9.28 -0.05
N GLU A 86 -12.10 -10.41 -0.70
CA GLU A 86 -12.97 -11.48 -0.19
C GLU A 86 -12.45 -12.08 1.12
N SER A 87 -11.13 -12.08 1.34
CA SER A 87 -10.52 -12.57 2.58
C SER A 87 -10.92 -11.77 3.85
N PHE A 88 -11.51 -10.59 3.71
CA PHE A 88 -12.12 -9.89 4.86
C PHE A 88 -13.40 -10.56 5.35
N ASP A 89 -13.96 -11.51 4.58
CA ASP A 89 -15.13 -12.31 4.90
C ASP A 89 -16.33 -11.46 5.38
N ILE A 90 -16.55 -10.33 4.69
CA ILE A 90 -17.62 -9.39 5.03
C ILE A 90 -18.96 -9.99 4.59
N PRO A 91 -19.93 -10.17 5.51
CA PRO A 91 -21.24 -10.71 5.17
C PRO A 91 -21.97 -9.86 4.12
N LYS A 92 -22.66 -10.50 3.16
CA LYS A 92 -23.42 -9.77 2.12
C LYS A 92 -24.48 -8.83 2.71
N SER A 93 -25.05 -9.16 3.86
CA SER A 93 -26.00 -8.28 4.58
C SER A 93 -25.38 -6.97 5.07
N CYS A 94 -24.06 -6.93 5.24
CA CYS A 94 -23.31 -5.72 5.60
C CYS A 94 -22.90 -4.90 4.35
N LEU A 95 -23.04 -5.46 3.13
CA LEU A 95 -22.71 -4.77 1.89
C LEU A 95 -23.92 -3.97 1.40
N ALA A 96 -23.85 -2.65 1.57
CA ALA A 96 -24.90 -1.72 1.10
C ALA A 96 -24.68 -1.21 -0.33
N ALA A 97 -23.52 -1.49 -0.95
CA ALA A 97 -23.17 -1.00 -2.27
C ALA A 97 -23.65 -1.98 -3.36
N PRO A 98 -24.59 -1.59 -4.25
CA PRO A 98 -25.12 -2.50 -5.29
C PRO A 98 -24.04 -3.03 -6.24
N ILE A 99 -23.00 -2.24 -6.52
CA ILE A 99 -21.86 -2.64 -7.36
C ILE A 99 -20.96 -3.71 -6.73
N ALA A 100 -21.11 -3.97 -5.43
CA ALA A 100 -20.34 -4.96 -4.68
C ALA A 100 -21.10 -6.28 -4.48
N LEU A 101 -22.31 -6.40 -5.04
CA LEU A 101 -23.08 -7.64 -5.01
C LEU A 101 -22.73 -8.48 -6.25
N TYR A 102 -21.97 -9.55 -6.03
CA TYR A 102 -21.66 -10.60 -7.01
C TYR A 102 -22.18 -11.97 -6.55
#